data_AF-A0A532EN14-F1
#
_entry.id   AF-A0A532EN14-F1
#
_cell.length_a   1.000
_cell.length_b   1.000
_cell.length_c   1.000
_cell.angle_alpha   90.00
_cell.angle_beta   90.00
_cell.angle_gamma   90.00
#
_symmetry.space_group_name_H-M   'P 1'
#
loop_
_entity.id
_entity.type
_entity.pdbx_description
1 polymer ?
#
loop_
_entity_poly.entity_id
_entity_poly.type
_entity_poly.pdbx_seq_one_letter_code
_entity_poly.pdbx_strand_id
1 'polypeptide(L)' 'MTRATVLQEVRRMRFEELYERRQRRELTMAEAAEMLGVTERTFRRWSIRYEADGAAGLEDR' A
#
# COMPACT_ATOMS: atom_id res chain seq x y z
N MET A 1 19.95 10.36 -4.01
CA MET A 1 18.54 10.06 -3.66
C MET A 1 17.65 11.01 -4.43
N THR A 2 16.68 10.52 -5.20
CA THR A 2 15.79 11.38 -6.02
C THR A 2 14.46 11.62 -5.30
N ARG A 3 13.76 12.70 -5.65
CA ARG A 3 12.40 12.96 -5.15
C ARG A 3 11.45 11.78 -5.41
N ALA A 4 11.60 11.13 -6.57
CA ALA A 4 10.80 9.97 -6.93
C ALA A 4 11.04 8.78 -5.98
N THR A 5 12.31 8.50 -5.65
CA THR A 5 12.69 7.43 -4.71
C THR A 5 12.08 7.66 -3.32
N VAL A 6 12.18 8.89 -2.80
CA VAL A 6 11.61 9.23 -1.48
C VAL A 6 10.10 9.07 -1.46
N LEU A 7 9.40 9.53 -2.51
CA LEU A 7 7.95 9.37 -2.60
C LEU A 7 7.53 7.90 -2.67
N GLN A 8 8.31 7.06 -3.37
CA GLN A 8 8.04 5.63 -3.46
C GLN A 8 8.26 4.92 -2.11
N GLU A 9 9.33 5.28 -1.37
CA GLU A 9 9.58 4.75 -0.02
C GLU A 9 8.46 5.16 0.95
N VAL A 10 8.05 6.43 0.95
CA VAL A 10 6.95 6.91 1.81
C VAL A 10 5.63 6.21 1.46
N ARG A 11 5.34 6.02 0.18
CA ARG A 11 4.15 5.28 -0.29
C ARG A 11 4.16 3.83 0.20
N ARG A 12 5.32 3.15 0.10
CA ARG A 12 5.50 1.78 0.61
C ARG A 12 5.24 1.72 2.12
N MET A 13 5.90 2.58 2.90
CA MET A 13 5.73 2.59 4.36
C MET A 13 4.28 2.81 4.77
N ARG A 14 3.60 3.79 4.17
CA ARG A 14 2.18 4.08 4.43
C ARG A 14 1.28 2.89 4.05
N PHE A 15 1.55 2.24 2.93
CA PHE A 15 0.79 1.08 2.51
C PHE A 15 0.93 -0.08 3.50
N GLU A 16 2.16 -0.41 3.92
CA GLU A 16 2.44 -1.51 4.85
C GLU A 16 1.70 -1.33 6.19
N GLU A 17 1.74 -0.11 6.75
CA GLU A 17 1.02 0.24 7.98
C GLU A 17 -0.50 0.02 7.83
N LEU A 18 -1.10 0.55 6.76
CA LEU A 18 -2.54 0.45 6.54
C LEU A 18 -2.97 -0.99 6.20
N TYR A 19 -2.13 -1.74 5.49
CA TYR A 19 -2.35 -3.14 5.19
C TYR A 19 -2.35 -3.97 6.49
N GLU A 20 -1.39 -3.73 7.40
CA GLU A 20 -1.35 -4.42 8.68
C GLU A 20 -2.59 -4.12 9.54
N ARG A 21 -2.99 -2.85 9.66
CA ARG A 21 -4.22 -2.45 10.36
C ARG A 21 -5.47 -3.11 9.77
N ARG A 22 -5.54 -3.20 8.44
CA ARG A 22 -6.61 -3.95 7.74
C ARG A 22 -6.57 -5.44 8.05
N GLN A 23 -5.38 -6.07 8.13
CA GLN A 23 -5.25 -7.49 8.50
C GLN A 23 -5.71 -7.76 9.93
N ARG A 24 -5.46 -6.82 10.84
CA ARG A 24 -5.99 -6.82 12.22
C ARG A 24 -7.47 -6.50 12.31
N ARG A 25 -8.15 -6.23 11.17
CA ARG A 25 -9.55 -5.84 11.06
C ARG A 25 -9.88 -4.52 11.78
N GLU A 26 -8.88 -3.65 11.96
CA GLU A 26 -9.07 -2.31 12.51
C GLU A 26 -9.65 -1.34 11.47
N LEU A 27 -9.48 -1.66 10.18
CA LEU A 27 -9.98 -0.89 9.04
C LEU A 27 -10.51 -1.85 7.97
N THR A 28 -11.51 -1.38 7.23
CA THR A 28 -11.93 -1.96 5.96
C THR A 28 -10.93 -1.66 4.85
N MET A 29 -11.04 -2.40 3.74
CA MET A 29 -10.20 -2.14 2.55
C MET A 29 -10.43 -0.74 1.98
N ALA A 30 -11.68 -0.26 2.01
CA ALA A 30 -12.05 1.07 1.52
C ALA A 30 -11.44 2.18 2.38
N GLU A 31 -11.51 2.08 3.71
CA GLU A 31 -10.91 3.06 4.64
C GLU A 31 -9.39 3.12 4.49
N ALA A 32 -8.73 1.97 4.38
CA ALA A 32 -7.29 1.91 4.15
C ALA A 32 -6.89 2.57 2.81
N ALA A 33 -7.69 2.37 1.76
CA ALA A 33 -7.46 3.01 0.47
C ALA A 33 -7.65 4.53 0.52
N GLU A 34 -8.72 4.99 1.18
CA GLU A 34 -9.01 6.41 1.38
C GLU A 34 -7.88 7.11 2.16
N MET A 35 -7.41 6.51 3.25
CA MET A 35 -6.28 7.03 4.05
C MET A 35 -4.97 7.13 3.24
N LEU A 36 -4.77 6.23 2.28
CA LEU A 36 -3.61 6.25 1.38
C LEU A 36 -3.79 7.20 0.19
N GLY A 37 -4.99 7.76 -0.01
CA GLY A 37 -5.32 8.63 -1.13
C GLY A 37 -5.45 7.90 -2.47
N VAL A 38 -5.84 6.62 -2.45
CA VAL A 38 -6.04 5.79 -3.66
C VAL A 38 -7.43 5.17 -3.67
N THR A 39 -7.84 4.63 -4.83
CA THR A 39 -9.09 3.86 -4.91
C THR A 39 -8.95 2.50 -4.21
N GLU A 40 -10.06 1.97 -3.68
CA GLU A 40 -10.10 0.62 -3.09
C GLU A 40 -9.58 -0.45 -4.07
N ARG A 41 -9.90 -0.32 -5.36
CA ARG A 41 -9.40 -1.21 -6.42
C ARG A 41 -7.87 -1.19 -6.52
N THR A 42 -7.26 -0.01 -6.43
CA THR A 42 -5.79 0.15 -6.43
C THR A 42 -5.19 -0.51 -5.20
N PHE A 43 -5.74 -0.22 -4.02
CA PHE A 43 -5.26 -0.79 -2.77
C PHE A 43 -5.37 -2.32 -2.75
N ARG A 44 -6.48 -2.88 -3.24
CA ARG A 44 -6.66 -4.33 -3.39
C ARG A 44 -5.64 -4.94 -4.35
N ARG A 45 -5.37 -4.31 -5.49
CA ARG A 45 -4.35 -4.80 -6.45
C ARG A 45 -2.97 -4.78 -5.82
N TRP A 46 -2.63 -3.73 -5.09
CA TRP A 46 -1.36 -3.64 -4.37
C TRP A 46 -1.26 -4.70 -3.28
N SER A 47 -2.35 -4.96 -2.54
CA SER A 47 -2.43 -6.06 -1.55
C SER A 47 -2.11 -7.42 -2.18
N ILE A 48 -2.72 -7.74 -3.33
CA ILE A 48 -2.45 -9.01 -4.03
C ILE A 48 -0.97 -9.12 -4.44
N ARG A 49 -0.37 -8.05 -4.98
CA ARG A 49 1.05 -8.06 -5.35
C ARG A 49 1.96 -8.14 -4.12
N TYR A 50 1.59 -7.46 -3.03
CA TYR A 50 2.33 -7.47 -1.79
C TYR A 50 2.30 -8.85 -1.11
N GLU A 51 1.17 -9.57 -1.19
CA GLU A 51 1.07 -10.94 -0.72
C GLU A 51 1.96 -11.92 -1.51
N ALA A 52 2.13 -11.67 -2.82
CA ALA A 52 2.96 -12.52 -3.68
C ALA A 52 4.47 -12.19 -3.58
N ASP A 53 4.81 -10.89 -3.63
CA ASP A 53 6.17 -10.40 -3.86
C ASP A 53 6.71 -9.51 -2.73
N GLY A 54 5.93 -9.31 -1.65
CA GLY A 54 6.26 -8.39 -0.57
C GLY A 54 6.42 -6.93 -1.05
N ALA A 55 7.37 -6.21 -0.47
CA ALA A 55 7.67 -4.82 -0.84
C ALA A 55 7.98 -4.63 -2.33
N ALA A 56 8.61 -5.62 -3.00
CA ALA A 56 8.92 -5.56 -4.42
C ALA A 56 7.64 -5.52 -5.30
N GLY A 57 6.53 -6.06 -4.81
CA GLY A 57 5.22 -5.98 -5.46
C GLY A 57 4.63 -4.57 -5.50
N LEU A 58 5.19 -3.62 -4.75
CA LEU A 58 4.77 -2.21 -4.70
C LEU A 58 5.63 -1.29 -5.55
N GLU A 59 6.69 -1.79 -6.17
CA GLU A 59 7.52 -1.01 -7.09
C GLU A 59 6.76 -0.76 -8.40
N ASP A 60 6.94 0.42 -8.97
CA ASP A 60 6.42 0.73 -10.30
C ASP A 60 7.30 0.00 -11.31
N ARG A 61 6.72 -0.96 -12.05
CA ARG A 61 7.38 -1.61 -13.19
C ARG A 61 7.18 -0.77 -14.45
#